data_AF-A0A0N0KK85-F1
#
_entry.id   AF-A0A0N0KK85-F1
#
_cell.length_a   1.000
_cell.length_b   1.000
_cell.length_c   1.000
_cell.angle_alpha   90.00
_cell.angle_beta   90.00
_cell.angle_gamma   90.00
#
_symmetry.space_group_name_H-M   'P 1'
#
loop_
_entity.id
_entity.type
_entity.pdbx_description
1 polymer ?
#
loop_
_entity_poly.entity_id
_entity_poly.type
_entity_poly.pdbx_seq_one_letter_code
_entity_poly.pdbx_strand_id
1 'polypeptide(L)'
;MLQMRNLNGTFNMQSVCSCLRRGALGLVLAAVAATSAAAGRDAVVAAGAPEPAEPPVVNGGPSAARSLPRPSWKLVRGVPDDQGRSAVSMTKIADTRNSDPEMVGLMIRCSPPIKVEVALVVAAPFAPRSRPMVRFDSAGGGQLYEGRVAPGGTAIILPDGAAGLLSGPWRGLDRLDVKVTENGRDVAGRIELDGLPSAFAEMMAKCAQ
;
A
#
# COMPACT_ATOMS: atom_id res chain seq x y z
N MET A 1 -31.11 -35.32 -29.53
CA MET A 1 -30.63 -35.78 -28.20
C MET A 1 -29.27 -35.12 -27.97
N LEU A 2 -29.18 -33.90 -27.45
CA LEU A 2 -29.21 -33.51 -26.02
C LEU A 2 -28.29 -34.36 -25.12
N GLN A 3 -27.15 -33.80 -24.72
CA GLN A 3 -26.76 -33.74 -23.31
C GLN A 3 -25.81 -32.55 -23.08
N MET A 4 -26.38 -31.47 -22.57
CA MET A 4 -25.67 -30.40 -21.86
C MET A 4 -25.14 -30.98 -20.53
N ARG A 5 -23.84 -30.81 -20.26
CA ARG A 5 -23.30 -30.98 -18.90
C ARG A 5 -23.14 -29.61 -18.26
N ASN A 6 -24.05 -29.37 -17.34
CA ASN A 6 -24.13 -28.25 -16.43
C ASN A 6 -23.15 -28.52 -15.27
N LEU A 7 -22.16 -27.67 -15.04
CA LEU A 7 -21.31 -27.72 -13.85
C LEU A 7 -21.59 -26.45 -13.02
N ASN A 8 -22.64 -26.55 -12.20
CA ASN A 8 -22.86 -25.69 -11.06
C ASN A 8 -21.82 -26.01 -9.98
N GLY A 9 -20.79 -25.17 -9.86
CA GLY A 9 -19.87 -25.17 -8.73
C GLY A 9 -20.35 -24.20 -7.66
N THR A 10 -21.12 -24.70 -6.69
CA THR A 10 -21.48 -24.00 -5.47
C THR A 10 -20.25 -23.78 -4.59
N PHE A 11 -19.77 -22.54 -4.49
CA PHE A 11 -18.73 -22.14 -3.55
C PHE A 11 -19.34 -22.02 -2.14
N ASN A 12 -18.99 -22.97 -1.27
CA ASN A 12 -19.47 -23.06 0.11
C ASN A 12 -18.66 -22.10 1.00
N MET A 13 -19.32 -21.06 1.50
CA MET A 13 -18.77 -20.02 2.36
C MET A 13 -19.04 -20.37 3.83
N GLN A 14 -18.30 -21.34 4.37
CA GLN A 14 -18.31 -21.68 5.79
C GLN A 14 -16.92 -22.12 6.25
N SER A 15 -15.97 -21.18 6.27
CA SER A 15 -14.79 -21.33 7.12
C SER A 15 -14.17 -19.96 7.30
N VAL A 16 -14.42 -19.35 8.46
CA VAL A 16 -13.52 -18.57 9.33
C VAL A 16 -14.43 -17.68 10.22
N CYS A 17 -15.06 -18.28 11.23
CA CYS A 17 -15.55 -17.54 12.39
C CYS A 17 -15.59 -18.48 13.59
N SER A 18 -14.47 -18.61 14.29
CA SER A 18 -14.37 -19.40 15.52
C SER A 18 -13.30 -18.82 16.44
N CYS A 19 -13.59 -17.65 17.01
CA CYS A 19 -12.92 -17.12 18.20
C CYS A 19 -13.94 -16.40 19.08
N LEU A 20 -15.00 -17.10 19.51
CA LEU A 20 -15.88 -16.63 20.57
C LEU A 20 -16.51 -17.83 21.28
N ARG A 21 -15.94 -18.18 22.44
CA ARG A 21 -16.60 -18.71 23.64
C ARG A 21 -15.64 -19.60 24.42
N ARG A 22 -15.11 -19.09 25.52
CA ARG A 22 -15.15 -19.71 26.86
C ARG A 22 -14.21 -18.95 27.80
N GLY A 23 -14.78 -18.42 28.88
CA GLY A 23 -14.04 -17.73 29.94
C GLY A 23 -14.97 -16.82 30.72
N ALA A 24 -15.82 -17.43 31.54
CA ALA A 24 -16.77 -16.76 32.41
C ALA A 24 -16.14 -16.49 33.79
N LEU A 25 -16.76 -15.54 34.50
CA LEU A 25 -16.66 -15.21 35.93
C LEU A 25 -15.41 -14.47 36.43
N GLY A 26 -15.67 -13.34 37.12
CA GLY A 26 -14.68 -12.67 37.96
C GLY A 26 -15.01 -11.22 38.26
N LEU A 27 -16.07 -11.00 39.04
CA LEU A 27 -16.57 -9.71 39.53
C LEU A 27 -15.65 -9.19 40.65
N VAL A 28 -15.05 -8.00 40.51
CA VAL A 28 -14.69 -7.12 41.65
C VAL A 28 -14.77 -5.66 41.20
N LEU A 29 -15.80 -4.95 41.68
CA LEU A 29 -15.79 -3.49 41.81
C LEU A 29 -14.76 -3.10 42.87
N ALA A 30 -13.91 -2.13 42.57
CA ALA A 30 -13.31 -1.26 43.58
C ALA A 30 -13.15 0.14 42.98
N ALA A 31 -14.06 1.03 43.35
CA ALA A 31 -13.89 2.47 43.24
C ALA A 31 -13.09 2.94 44.45
N VAL A 32 -11.98 3.66 44.22
CA VAL A 32 -11.37 4.53 45.23
C VAL A 32 -11.01 5.85 44.55
N ALA A 33 -11.71 6.89 44.98
CA ALA A 33 -11.35 8.28 44.74
C ALA A 33 -10.79 8.85 46.06
N ALA A 34 -9.68 9.60 46.00
CA ALA A 34 -9.24 10.63 46.96
C ALA A 34 -7.92 11.23 46.42
N THR A 35 -7.90 12.42 45.82
CA THR A 35 -7.76 13.77 46.41
C THR A 35 -6.41 14.08 47.11
N SER A 36 -5.65 14.96 46.44
CA SER A 36 -5.00 16.18 46.94
C SER A 36 -3.98 16.17 48.11
N ALA A 37 -2.77 16.61 47.75
CA ALA A 37 -2.01 17.78 48.26
C ALA A 37 -1.44 17.85 49.70
N ALA A 38 -0.23 18.44 49.74
CA ALA A 38 0.49 19.10 50.85
C ALA A 38 1.15 18.17 51.91
N ALA A 39 2.26 18.49 52.58
CA ALA A 39 3.34 19.48 52.46
C ALA A 39 4.35 19.21 53.60
N GLY A 40 5.64 19.47 53.35
CA GLY A 40 6.67 19.76 54.37
C GLY A 40 7.38 18.55 55.01
N ARG A 41 8.57 18.66 55.60
CA ARG A 41 9.62 19.70 55.70
C ARG A 41 10.66 19.08 56.64
N ASP A 42 11.95 19.12 56.30
CA ASP A 42 13.15 19.09 57.17
C ASP A 42 14.37 18.72 56.30
N ALA A 43 15.55 19.30 56.36
CA ALA A 43 16.11 20.50 56.98
C ALA A 43 17.45 20.78 56.25
N VAL A 44 17.92 22.02 56.37
CA VAL A 44 19.01 22.69 55.64
C VAL A 44 20.40 22.36 56.19
N VAL A 45 21.44 22.23 55.34
CA VAL A 45 22.75 22.91 55.52
C VAL A 45 23.36 23.21 54.14
N ALA A 46 23.69 24.48 53.91
CA ALA A 46 24.33 25.02 52.72
C ALA A 46 25.86 24.89 52.78
N ALA A 47 26.50 24.62 51.65
CA ALA A 47 27.88 25.02 51.39
C ALA A 47 28.14 25.10 49.87
N GLY A 48 28.51 26.29 49.39
CA GLY A 48 29.30 26.50 48.17
C GLY A 48 28.52 26.69 46.87
N ALA A 49 28.24 27.95 46.52
CA ALA A 49 28.15 28.31 45.11
C ALA A 49 29.57 28.36 44.52
N PRO A 50 29.77 27.81 43.32
CA PRO A 50 30.22 28.70 42.24
C PRO A 50 29.49 28.46 40.92
N GLU A 51 29.28 29.58 40.22
CA GLU A 51 29.16 29.76 38.77
C GLU A 51 27.96 29.15 38.01
N PRO A 52 27.14 29.95 37.31
CA PRO A 52 26.16 29.44 36.36
C PRO A 52 26.90 28.82 35.17
N ALA A 53 26.90 27.49 35.07
CA ALA A 53 27.22 26.82 33.84
C ALA A 53 26.21 27.27 32.77
N GLU A 54 26.70 28.00 31.77
CA GLU A 54 25.92 28.34 30.58
C GLU A 54 25.33 27.05 29.96
N PRO A 55 24.06 27.04 29.55
CA PRO A 55 23.50 25.91 28.85
C PRO A 55 24.28 25.70 27.54
N PRO A 56 24.55 24.45 27.11
CA PRO A 56 25.23 24.22 25.85
C PRO A 56 24.42 24.87 24.73
N VAL A 57 25.02 25.85 24.07
CA VAL A 57 24.51 26.44 22.84
C VAL A 57 24.44 25.32 21.81
N VAL A 58 23.25 24.74 21.64
CA VAL A 58 22.95 23.89 20.49
C VAL A 58 22.97 24.80 19.27
N ASN A 59 24.12 24.82 18.59
CA ASN A 59 24.24 25.35 17.24
C ASN A 59 23.30 24.54 16.34
N GLY A 60 22.07 25.02 16.17
CA GLY A 60 21.14 24.56 15.15
C GLY A 60 21.67 24.95 13.77
N GLY A 61 22.73 24.27 13.33
CA GLY A 61 23.15 24.31 11.94
C GLY A 61 21.96 23.91 11.06
N PRO A 62 21.84 24.46 9.83
CA PRO A 62 20.72 24.15 8.95
C PRO A 62 20.61 22.65 8.82
N SER A 63 19.52 22.10 9.37
CA SER A 63 19.19 20.69 9.26
C SER A 63 19.06 20.40 7.77
N ALA A 64 20.13 19.88 7.16
CA ALA A 64 20.11 19.44 5.78
C ALA A 64 18.90 18.52 5.67
N ALA A 65 17.91 18.93 4.87
CA ALA A 65 16.74 18.12 4.62
C ALA A 65 17.25 16.77 4.15
N ARG A 66 17.13 15.76 5.00
CA ARG A 66 17.56 14.40 4.67
C ARG A 66 16.66 13.95 3.54
N SER A 67 17.14 14.07 2.31
CA SER A 67 16.48 13.52 1.13
C SER A 67 16.30 12.03 1.37
N LEU A 68 15.08 11.63 1.70
CA LEU A 68 14.74 10.22 1.80
C LEU A 68 15.00 9.60 0.41
N PRO A 69 15.63 8.42 0.34
CA PRO A 69 15.78 7.71 -0.91
C PRO A 69 14.43 7.59 -1.61
N ARG A 70 14.39 7.84 -2.93
CA ARG A 70 13.16 7.61 -3.70
C ARG A 70 12.76 6.14 -3.54
N PRO A 71 11.46 5.83 -3.38
CA PRO A 71 11.02 4.46 -3.21
C PRO A 71 11.43 3.64 -4.43
N SER A 72 12.23 2.60 -4.26
CA SER A 72 12.60 1.69 -5.35
C SER A 72 11.50 0.67 -5.62
N TRP A 73 11.49 0.08 -6.82
CA TRP A 73 10.62 -1.05 -7.13
C TRP A 73 10.86 -2.21 -6.15
N LYS A 74 9.78 -2.73 -5.57
CA LYS A 74 9.81 -3.86 -4.64
C LYS A 74 9.28 -5.10 -5.32
N LEU A 75 10.13 -6.11 -5.46
CA LEU A 75 9.76 -7.40 -6.00
C LEU A 75 9.29 -8.34 -4.88
N VAL A 76 8.19 -9.05 -5.11
CA VAL A 76 7.57 -9.99 -4.17
C VAL A 76 7.15 -11.24 -4.93
N ARG A 77 7.45 -12.42 -4.38
CA ARG A 77 6.95 -13.71 -4.87
C ARG A 77 5.70 -14.09 -4.08
N GLY A 78 4.64 -14.45 -4.79
CA GLY A 78 3.41 -14.95 -4.20
C GLY A 78 3.54 -16.38 -3.70
N VAL A 79 2.50 -16.85 -3.00
CA VAL A 79 2.41 -18.25 -2.58
C VAL A 79 2.30 -19.14 -3.83
N PRO A 80 3.03 -20.27 -3.91
CA PRO A 80 2.89 -21.24 -5.00
C PRO A 80 1.45 -21.79 -5.12
N ASP A 81 1.03 -22.07 -6.35
CA ASP A 81 -0.18 -22.84 -6.66
C ASP A 81 0.02 -24.34 -6.34
N ASP A 82 -1.01 -25.14 -6.56
CA ASP A 82 -0.99 -26.61 -6.40
C ASP A 82 0.05 -27.29 -7.30
N GLN A 83 0.48 -26.62 -8.37
CA GLN A 83 1.51 -27.06 -9.30
C GLN A 83 2.90 -26.51 -8.95
N GLY A 84 3.04 -25.86 -7.79
CA GLY A 84 4.30 -25.30 -7.31
C GLY A 84 4.74 -24.01 -8.01
N ARG A 85 3.90 -23.42 -8.87
CA ARG A 85 4.22 -22.19 -9.59
C ARG A 85 3.74 -20.97 -8.81
N SER A 86 4.57 -19.94 -8.73
CA SER A 86 4.23 -18.72 -8.00
C SER A 86 4.05 -17.53 -8.93
N ALA A 87 3.02 -16.73 -8.69
CA ALA A 87 3.00 -15.38 -9.25
C ALA A 87 4.17 -14.55 -8.69
N VAL A 88 4.69 -13.63 -9.50
CA VAL A 88 5.70 -12.66 -9.08
C VAL A 88 5.15 -11.27 -9.36
N SER A 89 5.34 -10.34 -8.44
CA SER A 89 4.90 -8.96 -8.60
C SER A 89 6.02 -7.98 -8.29
N MET A 90 6.04 -6.86 -9.01
CA MET A 90 6.83 -5.67 -8.66
C MET A 90 5.87 -4.54 -8.30
N THR A 91 6.16 -3.81 -7.24
CA THR A 91 5.34 -2.69 -6.77
C THR A 91 6.18 -1.43 -6.61
N LYS A 92 5.63 -0.29 -7.01
CA LYS A 92 6.17 1.04 -6.75
C LYS A 92 5.14 1.82 -5.93
N ILE A 93 5.60 2.41 -4.83
CA ILE A 93 4.77 3.29 -4.01
C ILE A 93 4.64 4.64 -4.71
N ALA A 94 3.44 5.22 -4.67
CA ALA A 94 3.18 6.55 -5.21
C ALA A 94 4.00 7.61 -4.45
N ASP A 95 4.25 8.73 -5.10
CA ASP A 95 4.83 9.90 -4.46
C ASP A 95 3.83 10.47 -3.46
N THR A 96 4.01 10.14 -2.19
CA THR A 96 3.11 10.52 -1.10
C THR A 96 3.05 12.03 -0.85
N ARG A 97 3.94 12.83 -1.47
CA ARG A 97 3.92 14.30 -1.37
C ARG A 97 3.06 14.93 -2.46
N ASN A 98 2.94 14.26 -3.61
CA ASN A 98 2.26 14.76 -4.81
C ASN A 98 1.03 13.94 -5.19
N SER A 99 0.57 13.05 -4.30
CA SER A 99 -0.58 12.18 -4.53
C SER A 99 -1.62 12.35 -3.43
N ASP A 100 -2.87 12.03 -3.76
CA ASP A 100 -3.91 11.91 -2.75
C ASP A 100 -3.54 10.80 -1.75
N PRO A 101 -3.87 10.93 -0.45
CA PRO A 101 -3.57 9.91 0.55
C PRO A 101 -4.15 8.52 0.24
N GLU A 102 -5.18 8.48 -0.61
CA GLU A 102 -5.83 7.25 -1.05
C GLU A 102 -5.04 6.52 -2.14
N MET A 103 -4.14 7.18 -2.87
CA MET A 103 -3.29 6.54 -3.88
C MET A 103 -2.07 5.92 -3.20
N VAL A 104 -1.98 4.58 -3.21
CA VAL A 104 -0.87 3.85 -2.59
C VAL A 104 0.23 3.57 -3.60
N GLY A 105 -0.10 3.17 -4.83
CA GLY A 105 0.92 2.93 -5.83
C GLY A 105 0.47 2.06 -7.01
N LEU A 106 1.48 1.53 -7.69
CA LEU A 106 1.35 0.72 -8.89
C LEU A 106 1.95 -0.66 -8.65
N MET A 107 1.17 -1.69 -8.98
CA MET A 107 1.60 -3.09 -8.96
C MET A 107 1.56 -3.65 -10.37
N ILE A 108 2.61 -4.35 -10.75
CA ILE A 108 2.66 -5.18 -11.95
C ILE A 108 2.86 -6.61 -11.48
N ARG A 109 2.01 -7.51 -11.94
CA ARG A 109 2.03 -8.93 -11.56
C ARG A 109 2.17 -9.79 -12.79
N CYS A 110 3.07 -10.77 -12.73
CA CYS A 110 3.15 -11.87 -13.65
C CYS A 110 2.65 -13.15 -12.96
N SER A 111 1.65 -13.81 -13.55
CA SER A 111 1.10 -15.07 -13.02
C SER A 111 1.23 -16.19 -14.06
N PRO A 112 1.33 -17.46 -13.66
CA PRO A 112 1.23 -18.61 -14.56
C PRO A 112 -0.21 -18.86 -15.03
N PRO A 113 -0.44 -19.30 -16.30
CA PRO A 113 0.51 -19.23 -17.42
C PRO A 113 0.85 -17.77 -17.73
N ILE A 114 2.08 -17.48 -18.21
CA ILE A 114 2.68 -16.13 -18.30
C ILE A 114 1.64 -15.07 -18.73
N LYS A 115 1.09 -14.39 -17.73
CA LYS A 115 0.10 -13.33 -17.88
C LYS A 115 0.54 -12.15 -17.05
N VAL A 116 0.75 -11.01 -17.72
CA VAL A 116 1.12 -9.75 -17.08
C VAL A 116 -0.14 -8.92 -16.84
N GLU A 117 -0.35 -8.52 -15.60
CA GLU A 117 -1.46 -7.68 -15.16
C GLU A 117 -0.90 -6.42 -14.52
N VAL A 118 -1.52 -5.28 -14.83
CA VAL A 118 -1.20 -3.99 -14.23
C VAL A 118 -2.35 -3.63 -13.30
N ALA A 119 -2.03 -3.19 -12.09
CA ALA A 119 -3.02 -2.79 -11.10
C ALA A 119 -2.60 -1.54 -10.33
N LEU A 120 -3.55 -0.66 -10.05
CA LEU A 120 -3.37 0.40 -9.07
C LEU A 120 -3.76 -0.10 -7.69
N VAL A 121 -2.99 0.30 -6.68
CA VAL A 121 -3.24 -0.01 -5.27
C VAL A 121 -3.73 1.26 -4.59
N VAL A 122 -4.80 1.15 -3.82
CA VAL A 122 -5.43 2.26 -3.11
C VAL A 122 -5.68 1.91 -1.65
N ALA A 123 -5.66 2.94 -0.79
CA ALA A 123 -5.85 2.76 0.65
C ALA A 123 -7.32 2.61 1.02
N ALA A 124 -8.18 3.45 0.45
CA ALA A 124 -9.62 3.42 0.67
C ALA A 124 -10.30 2.51 -0.37
N PRO A 125 -10.95 1.40 0.04
CA PRO A 125 -11.53 0.45 -0.90
C PRO A 125 -12.57 1.09 -1.84
N PHE A 126 -12.60 0.64 -3.09
CA PHE A 126 -13.73 0.86 -3.99
C PHE A 126 -14.81 -0.21 -3.74
N ALA A 127 -16.05 0.11 -4.11
CA ALA A 127 -17.16 -0.82 -3.98
C ALA A 127 -16.87 -2.12 -4.77
N PRO A 128 -17.20 -3.30 -4.21
CA PRO A 128 -17.03 -4.55 -4.93
C PRO A 128 -17.75 -4.50 -6.29
N ARG A 129 -17.09 -5.00 -7.35
CA ARG A 129 -17.60 -5.07 -8.74
C ARG A 129 -17.75 -3.72 -9.45
N SER A 130 -17.34 -2.60 -8.84
CA SER A 130 -17.32 -1.30 -9.53
C SER A 130 -16.30 -1.29 -10.68
N ARG A 131 -16.43 -0.32 -11.59
CA ARG A 131 -15.67 -0.23 -12.85
C ARG A 131 -14.98 1.13 -13.00
N PRO A 132 -14.03 1.45 -12.09
CA PRO A 132 -13.38 2.75 -12.06
C PRO A 132 -12.67 3.04 -13.37
N MET A 133 -12.86 4.26 -13.87
CA MET A 133 -12.12 4.76 -15.02
C MET A 133 -10.74 5.20 -14.57
N VAL A 134 -9.70 4.68 -15.22
CA VAL A 134 -8.29 4.97 -14.91
C VAL A 134 -7.68 5.71 -16.08
N ARG A 135 -7.23 6.93 -15.83
CA ARG A 135 -6.46 7.74 -16.77
C ARG A 135 -5.00 7.76 -16.34
N PHE A 136 -4.14 7.49 -17.31
CA PHE A 136 -2.70 7.65 -17.21
C PHE A 136 -2.29 8.85 -18.03
N ASP A 137 -1.68 9.84 -17.40
CA ASP A 137 -1.20 11.06 -18.01
C ASP A 137 0.31 11.02 -18.15
N SER A 138 0.77 11.32 -19.37
CA SER A 138 2.19 11.39 -19.72
C SER A 138 2.46 12.54 -20.69
N ALA A 139 3.73 12.94 -20.81
CA ALA A 139 4.15 14.00 -21.73
C ALA A 139 3.80 13.69 -23.21
N GLY A 140 3.52 12.43 -23.57
CA GLY A 140 3.15 11.99 -24.92
C GLY A 140 1.65 11.78 -25.15
N GLY A 141 0.79 12.19 -24.21
CA GLY A 141 -0.66 11.98 -24.25
C GLY A 141 -1.17 11.05 -23.15
N GLY A 142 -2.50 11.06 -22.96
CA GLY A 142 -3.16 10.29 -21.90
C GLY A 142 -3.78 8.99 -22.40
N GLN A 143 -3.64 7.90 -21.65
CA GLN A 143 -4.33 6.62 -21.91
C GLN A 143 -5.48 6.43 -20.92
N LEU A 144 -6.59 5.86 -21.38
CA LEU A 144 -7.81 5.68 -20.60
C LEU A 144 -8.21 4.21 -20.59
N TYR A 145 -8.49 3.66 -19.41
CA TYR A 145 -8.86 2.27 -19.22
C TYR A 145 -10.00 2.12 -18.22
N GLU A 146 -10.98 1.27 -18.51
CA GLU A 146 -11.94 0.82 -17.51
C GLU A 146 -11.32 -0.31 -16.67
N GLY A 147 -11.13 -0.04 -15.37
CA GLY A 147 -10.57 -0.98 -14.43
C GLY A 147 -11.60 -1.94 -13.82
N ARG A 148 -11.10 -3.01 -13.19
CA ARG A 148 -11.90 -3.94 -12.37
C ARG A 148 -11.39 -3.95 -10.95
N VAL A 149 -12.28 -3.75 -10.00
CA VAL A 149 -11.92 -3.84 -8.57
C VAL A 149 -11.70 -5.30 -8.16
N ALA A 150 -10.51 -5.59 -7.63
CA ALA A 150 -10.15 -6.88 -7.09
C ALA A 150 -10.93 -7.19 -5.79
N PRO A 151 -11.06 -8.47 -5.39
CA PRO A 151 -11.59 -8.83 -4.07
C PRO A 151 -10.85 -8.08 -2.95
N GLY A 152 -11.60 -7.49 -2.02
CA GLY A 152 -11.06 -6.63 -0.96
C GLY A 152 -11.08 -5.12 -1.28
N GLY A 153 -11.32 -4.74 -2.53
CA GLY A 153 -11.60 -3.35 -2.91
C GLY A 153 -10.39 -2.41 -3.02
N THR A 154 -9.19 -2.85 -2.61
CA THR A 154 -7.98 -2.03 -2.52
C THR A 154 -7.05 -2.13 -3.74
N ALA A 155 -7.42 -2.92 -4.74
CA ALA A 155 -6.70 -2.99 -6.00
C ALA A 155 -7.64 -2.85 -7.19
N ILE A 156 -7.21 -2.08 -8.19
CA ILE A 156 -7.91 -1.86 -9.45
C ILE A 156 -7.07 -2.49 -10.55
N ILE A 157 -7.53 -3.62 -11.08
CA ILE A 157 -6.87 -4.38 -12.14
C ILE A 157 -7.27 -3.81 -13.49
N LEU A 158 -6.28 -3.43 -14.29
CA LEU A 158 -6.47 -2.93 -15.65
C LEU A 158 -6.77 -4.09 -16.63
N PRO A 159 -7.39 -3.81 -17.79
CA PRO A 159 -7.61 -4.82 -18.81
C PRO A 159 -6.29 -5.35 -19.39
N ASP A 160 -6.31 -6.54 -19.98
CA ASP A 160 -5.11 -7.24 -20.46
C ASP A 160 -4.27 -6.41 -21.47
N GLY A 161 -4.92 -5.52 -22.24
CA GLY A 161 -4.24 -4.58 -23.15
C GLY A 161 -3.34 -3.54 -22.47
N ALA A 162 -3.51 -3.30 -21.17
CA ALA A 162 -2.70 -2.34 -20.42
C ALA A 162 -1.25 -2.82 -20.19
N ALA A 163 -0.98 -4.12 -20.31
CA ALA A 163 0.40 -4.63 -20.22
C ALA A 163 1.32 -4.03 -21.29
N GLY A 164 0.77 -3.62 -22.44
CA GLY A 164 1.51 -2.94 -23.51
C GLY A 164 2.10 -1.59 -23.09
N LEU A 165 1.60 -0.98 -22.00
CA LEU A 165 2.15 0.25 -21.43
C LEU A 165 3.61 0.06 -20.98
N LEU A 166 3.92 -1.11 -20.42
CA LEU A 166 5.22 -1.45 -19.84
C LEU A 166 6.32 -1.58 -20.91
N SER A 167 5.95 -2.07 -22.09
CA SER A 167 6.87 -2.22 -23.23
C SER A 167 6.82 -1.04 -24.21
N GLY A 168 5.84 -0.15 -24.07
CA GLY A 168 5.61 0.97 -24.96
C GLY A 168 5.69 2.32 -24.23
N PRO A 169 4.57 3.05 -24.07
CA PRO A 169 4.55 4.43 -23.57
C PRO A 169 5.34 4.71 -22.29
N TRP A 170 5.51 3.74 -21.38
CA TRP A 170 6.17 3.97 -20.10
C TRP A 170 7.70 3.73 -20.10
N ARG A 171 8.28 3.11 -21.14
CA ARG A 171 9.70 2.69 -21.13
C ARG A 171 10.73 3.80 -20.96
N GLY A 172 10.36 5.04 -21.27
CA GLY A 172 11.25 6.21 -21.20
C GLY A 172 10.68 7.34 -20.35
N LEU A 173 9.62 7.09 -19.59
CA LEU A 173 9.04 8.08 -18.69
C LEU A 173 9.73 8.00 -17.33
N ASP A 174 10.03 9.15 -16.75
CA ASP A 174 10.51 9.24 -15.36
C ASP A 174 9.36 9.15 -14.35
N ARG A 175 8.15 9.52 -14.79
CA ARG A 175 6.97 9.64 -13.94
C ARG A 175 5.68 9.46 -14.73
N LEU A 176 4.63 9.15 -13.99
CA LEU A 176 3.28 8.92 -14.47
C LEU A 176 2.31 9.65 -13.54
N ASP A 177 1.48 10.51 -14.08
CA ASP A 177 0.33 11.04 -13.34
C ASP A 177 -0.87 10.13 -13.61
N VAL A 178 -1.63 9.84 -12.57
CA VAL A 178 -2.75 8.89 -12.58
C VAL A 178 -3.97 9.57 -12.02
N LYS A 179 -5.11 9.35 -12.66
CA LYS A 179 -6.42 9.71 -12.11
C LYS A 179 -7.36 8.52 -12.18
N VAL A 180 -7.98 8.19 -11.06
CA VAL A 180 -9.03 7.18 -10.95
C VAL A 180 -10.34 7.90 -10.68
N THR A 181 -11.38 7.59 -11.45
CA THR A 181 -12.71 8.21 -11.31
C THR A 181 -13.78 7.12 -11.25
N GLU A 182 -14.64 7.17 -10.23
CA GLU A 182 -15.77 6.25 -10.07
C GLU A 182 -16.89 6.94 -9.27
N ASN A 183 -18.10 7.00 -9.82
CA ASN A 183 -19.29 7.53 -9.13
C ASN A 183 -19.07 8.92 -8.46
N GLY A 184 -18.33 9.81 -9.12
CA GLY A 184 -18.01 11.14 -8.60
C GLY A 184 -16.88 11.19 -7.57
N ARG A 185 -16.31 10.05 -7.18
CA ARG A 185 -15.05 9.99 -6.42
C ARG A 185 -13.89 10.01 -7.39
N ASP A 186 -12.98 10.95 -7.19
CA ASP A 186 -11.71 11.07 -7.89
C ASP A 186 -10.56 10.79 -6.93
N VAL A 187 -9.58 10.00 -7.37
CA VAL A 187 -8.32 9.77 -6.67
C VAL A 187 -7.18 10.01 -7.65
N ALA A 188 -6.35 11.01 -7.38
CA ALA A 188 -5.20 11.36 -8.18
C ALA A 188 -3.90 10.90 -7.50
N GLY A 189 -2.89 10.62 -8.31
CA GLY A 189 -1.54 10.45 -7.79
C GLY A 189 -0.46 10.42 -8.83
N ARG A 190 0.77 10.46 -8.35
CA ARG A 190 1.99 10.43 -9.14
C ARG A 190 2.81 9.22 -8.78
N ILE A 191 3.28 8.48 -9.78
CA ILE A 191 4.15 7.32 -9.61
C ILE A 191 5.43 7.58 -10.40
N GLU A 192 6.56 7.57 -9.70
CA GLU A 192 7.87 7.61 -10.34
C GLU A 192 8.13 6.28 -11.05
N LEU A 193 8.66 6.30 -12.26
CA LEU A 193 8.90 5.12 -13.09
C LEU A 193 10.39 4.78 -13.21
N ASP A 194 11.25 5.48 -12.46
CA ASP A 194 12.68 5.17 -12.38
C ASP A 194 12.91 3.69 -12.04
N GLY A 195 13.79 3.04 -12.82
CA GLY A 195 14.11 1.62 -12.69
C GLY A 195 13.02 0.65 -13.19
N LEU A 196 11.94 1.12 -13.82
CA LEU A 196 10.89 0.25 -14.36
C LEU A 196 11.44 -0.82 -15.32
N PRO A 197 12.29 -0.51 -16.33
CA PRO A 197 12.73 -1.52 -17.29
C PRO A 197 13.53 -2.66 -16.66
N SER A 198 14.43 -2.34 -15.71
CA SER A 198 15.25 -3.36 -15.02
C SER A 198 14.42 -4.20 -14.07
N ALA A 199 13.54 -3.59 -13.27
CA ALA A 199 12.65 -4.30 -12.37
C ALA A 199 11.67 -5.22 -13.13
N PHE A 200 11.16 -4.76 -14.29
CA PHE A 200 10.28 -5.57 -15.13
C PHE A 200 11.00 -6.77 -15.72
N ALA A 201 12.22 -6.59 -16.23
CA ALA A 201 13.04 -7.71 -16.73
C ALA A 201 13.32 -8.74 -15.62
N GLU A 202 13.66 -8.28 -14.40
CA GLU A 202 13.87 -9.18 -13.26
C GLU A 202 12.58 -9.94 -12.88
N MET A 203 11.44 -9.26 -12.84
CA MET A 203 10.15 -9.89 -12.55
C MET A 203 9.82 -10.99 -13.57
N MET A 204 9.99 -10.69 -14.86
CA MET A 204 9.72 -11.64 -15.94
C MET A 204 10.64 -12.87 -15.87
N ALA A 205 11.93 -12.67 -15.57
CA ALA A 205 12.88 -13.76 -15.40
C ALA A 205 12.52 -14.69 -14.24
N LYS A 206 11.96 -14.14 -13.14
CA LYS A 206 11.50 -14.95 -12.00
C LYS A 206 10.13 -15.61 -12.20
N CYS A 207 9.30 -15.07 -13.09
CA CYS A 207 7.97 -15.59 -13.42
C CYS A 207 8.03 -16.77 -14.40
N ALA A 208 9.07 -16.83 -15.22
CA ALA A 208 9.32 -17.95 -16.14
C ALA A 208 9.86 -19.23 -15.44
N GLN A 209 10.08 -19.16 -14.12
CA GLN A 209 10.55 -20.25 -13.27
C GLN A 209 9.36 -20.94 -12.59
#